data_AF-A0A502MU26-F1
#
_entry.id   AF-A0A502MU26-F1
#
_cell.length_a   1.000
_cell.length_b   1.000
_cell.length_c   1.000
_cell.angle_alpha   90.00
_cell.angle_beta   90.00
_cell.angle_gamma   90.00
#
_symmetry.space_group_name_H-M   'P 1'
#
loop_
_entity.id
_entity.type
_entity.pdbx_description
1 polymer ?
#
loop_
_entity_poly.entity_id
_entity_poly.type
_entity_poly.pdbx_seq_one_letter_code
_entity_poly.pdbx_strand_id
1 'polypeptide(L)' 'MNRQATMAKLQAIATSPQSPTLASAARLQRDADSIAVSMTALHGGKWVVKINHGCHFVLVKREID' A
#
# COMPACT_ATOMS: atom_id res chain seq x y z
N MET A 1 -32.08 -11.28 5.90
CA MET A 1 -31.16 -10.59 4.97
C MET A 1 -30.33 -11.64 4.23
N ASN A 2 -30.23 -11.54 2.90
CA ASN A 2 -29.50 -12.50 2.06
C ASN A 2 -27.98 -12.21 2.09
N ARG A 3 -27.18 -13.13 2.65
CA ARG A 3 -25.71 -13.01 2.79
C ARG A 3 -25.00 -12.68 1.47
N GLN A 4 -25.49 -13.23 0.37
CA GLN A 4 -24.90 -13.07 -0.96
C GLN A 4 -25.05 -11.62 -1.46
N ALA A 5 -26.21 -11.02 -1.22
CA ALA A 5 -26.46 -9.60 -1.53
C ALA A 5 -25.60 -8.66 -0.65
N THR A 6 -25.36 -9.03 0.62
CA THR A 6 -24.47 -8.28 1.51
C THR A 6 -23.02 -8.32 1.03
N MET A 7 -22.51 -9.50 0.65
CA MET A 7 -21.13 -9.65 0.14
C MET A 7 -20.92 -8.88 -1.15
N ALA A 8 -21.89 -8.91 -2.08
CA ALA A 8 -21.82 -8.14 -3.33
C ALA A 8 -21.73 -6.63 -3.07
N LYS A 9 -22.48 -6.10 -2.09
CA LYS A 9 -22.41 -4.69 -1.69
C LYS A 9 -21.05 -4.33 -1.09
N LEU A 10 -20.52 -5.16 -0.20
CA LEU A 10 -19.21 -4.95 0.41
C LEU A 10 -18.10 -4.95 -0.65
N GLN A 11 -18.17 -5.87 -1.62
CA GLN A 11 -17.21 -5.92 -2.71
C GLN A 11 -17.28 -4.67 -3.59
N ALA A 12 -18.49 -4.21 -3.94
CA ALA A 12 -18.66 -2.97 -4.71
C ALA A 12 -18.12 -1.72 -3.97
N ILE A 13 -18.27 -1.65 -2.65
CA ILE A 13 -17.68 -0.57 -1.84
C ILE A 13 -16.15 -0.67 -1.83
N ALA A 14 -15.60 -1.88 -1.69
CA ALA A 14 -14.16 -2.09 -1.65
C ALA A 14 -13.47 -1.79 -3.00
N THR A 15 -14.16 -2.02 -4.12
CA THR A 15 -13.63 -1.81 -5.48
C THR A 15 -14.06 -0.50 -6.11
N SER A 16 -14.89 0.31 -5.45
CA SER A 16 -15.34 1.59 -5.97
C SER A 16 -14.15 2.56 -6.13
N PRO A 17 -14.02 3.30 -7.24
CA PRO A 17 -12.98 4.32 -7.41
C PRO A 17 -12.97 5.41 -6.33
N GLN A 18 -14.14 5.70 -5.73
CA GLN A 18 -14.25 6.62 -4.58
C GLN A 18 -14.04 5.95 -3.23
N SER A 19 -13.67 4.67 -3.21
CA SER A 19 -13.44 3.95 -1.97
C SER A 19 -12.26 4.56 -1.22
N PRO A 20 -12.45 4.99 0.04
CA PRO A 20 -11.37 5.57 0.82
C PRO A 20 -10.19 4.59 0.97
N THR A 21 -10.43 3.28 0.93
CA THR A 21 -9.38 2.27 0.98
C THR A 21 -8.49 2.26 -0.26
N LEU A 22 -9.06 2.40 -1.46
CA LEU A 22 -8.27 2.49 -2.71
C LEU A 22 -7.48 3.81 -2.78
N ALA A 23 -8.11 4.92 -2.39
CA ALA A 23 -7.44 6.22 -2.32
C ALA A 23 -6.27 6.21 -1.32
N SER A 24 -6.46 5.60 -0.14
CA SER A 24 -5.41 5.39 0.85
C SER A 24 -4.30 4.48 0.34
N ALA A 25 -4.62 3.38 -0.34
CA ALA A 25 -3.62 2.46 -0.89
C ALA A 25 -2.72 3.15 -1.94
N ALA A 26 -3.30 3.90 -2.86
CA ALA A 26 -2.55 4.64 -3.87
C ALA A 26 -1.67 5.74 -3.24
N ARG A 27 -2.15 6.40 -2.19
CA ARG A 27 -1.34 7.36 -1.42
C ARG A 27 -0.17 6.68 -0.70
N LEU A 28 -0.43 5.58 -0.01
CA LEU A 28 0.60 4.81 0.69
C LEU A 28 1.70 4.32 -0.26
N GLN A 29 1.33 3.88 -1.46
CA GLN A 29 2.32 3.49 -2.47
C GLN A 29 3.20 4.68 -2.89
N ARG A 30 2.60 5.85 -3.18
CA ARG A 30 3.36 7.06 -3.53
C ARG A 30 4.31 7.48 -2.41
N ASP A 31 3.86 7.42 -1.16
CA ASP A 31 4.67 7.79 0.00
C ASP A 31 5.84 6.78 0.17
N ALA A 32 5.59 5.49 -0.03
CA ALA A 32 6.60 4.44 -0.02
C ALA A 32 7.67 4.63 -1.12
N ASP A 33 7.25 4.97 -2.34
CA ASP A 33 8.15 5.25 -3.45
C ASP A 33 9.00 6.51 -3.17
N SER A 34 8.39 7.55 -2.59
CA SER A 34 9.10 8.77 -2.21
C SER A 34 10.21 8.50 -1.19
N ILE A 35 9.93 7.67 -0.17
CA ILE A 35 10.94 7.26 0.81
C ILE A 35 12.08 6.48 0.13
N ALA A 36 11.77 5.54 -0.77
CA ALA A 36 12.79 4.77 -1.49
C ALA A 36 13.72 5.68 -2.31
N VAL A 37 13.16 6.70 -2.98
CA VAL A 37 13.94 7.71 -3.72
C VAL A 37 14.83 8.52 -2.78
N SER A 38 14.31 8.99 -1.65
CA SER A 38 15.11 9.72 -0.66
C SER A 38 16.25 8.87 -0.08
N MET A 39 15.98 7.60 0.24
CA MET A 39 17.01 6.68 0.73
C MET A 39 18.09 6.43 -0.32
N THR A 40 17.70 6.31 -1.59
CA THR A 40 18.64 6.18 -2.72
C THR A 40 19.51 7.44 -2.85
N ALA A 41 18.94 8.63 -2.73
CA ALA A 41 19.68 9.88 -2.80
C ALA A 41 20.68 10.06 -1.64
N LEU A 42 20.31 9.64 -0.43
CA LEU A 42 21.14 9.80 0.77
C LEU A 42 22.22 8.72 0.91
N HIS A 43 21.91 7.48 0.55
CA HIS A 43 22.76 6.32 0.85
C HIS A 43 23.29 5.60 -0.39
N GLY A 44 22.83 5.96 -1.59
CA GLY A 44 23.11 5.24 -2.82
C GLY A 44 22.49 3.84 -2.86
N GLY A 45 22.63 3.15 -4.01
CA GLY A 45 22.08 1.83 -4.23
C GLY A 45 20.55 1.82 -4.38
N LYS A 46 19.96 0.61 -4.50
CA LYS A 46 18.51 0.44 -4.65
C LYS A 46 17.85 0.19 -3.30
N TRP A 47 16.80 0.94 -3.01
CA TRP A 47 16.04 0.82 -1.77
C TRP A 47 14.59 0.46 -2.06
N VAL A 48 14.00 -0.33 -1.18
CA VAL A 48 12.59 -0.73 -1.26
C VAL A 48 11.90 -0.52 0.07
N VAL A 49 10.63 -0.10 0.00
CA VAL A 49 9.74 0.02 1.15
C VAL A 49 8.66 -1.04 1.02
N LYS A 50 8.51 -1.88 2.05
CA LYS A 50 7.48 -2.93 2.13
C LYS A 50 6.55 -2.64 3.29
N ILE A 51 5.25 -2.58 3.01
CA ILE A 51 4.20 -2.36 4.01
C ILE A 51 3.53 -3.70 4.29
N ASN A 52 3.55 -4.13 5.56
CA ASN A 52 2.81 -5.31 6.01
C ASN A 52 1.61 -4.86 6.84
N HIS A 53 0.42 -4.94 6.22
CA HIS A 53 -0.84 -4.60 6.89
C HIS A 53 -1.30 -5.61 7.92
N GLY A 54 -0.85 -6.88 7.85
CA GLY A 54 -1.24 -7.91 8.82
C GLY A 54 -0.48 -7.82 10.15
N CYS A 55 0.75 -7.31 10.11
CA CYS A 55 1.62 -7.15 11.29
C CYS A 55 1.93 -5.68 11.62
N HIS A 56 1.28 -4.73 10.92
CA HIS A 56 1.36 -3.29 11.19
C HIS A 56 2.78 -2.73 11.21
N PHE A 57 3.67 -3.20 10.32
CA PHE A 57 5.03 -2.70 10.21
C PHE A 57 5.34 -2.18 8.81
N VAL A 58 6.29 -1.24 8.76
CA VAL A 58 6.90 -0.73 7.53
C VAL A 58 8.37 -1.12 7.56
N LEU A 59 8.82 -1.84 6.53
CA LEU A 59 10.21 -2.22 6.36
C LEU A 59 10.84 -1.40 5.26
N VAL A 60 11.87 -0.62 5.61
CA VAL A 60 12.75 0.06 4.66
C VAL A 60 14.04 -0.73 4.62
N LYS A 61 14.41 -1.25 3.45
CA LYS A 61 15.65 -2.01 3.30
C LYS A 61 16.32 -1.73 1.96
N ARG A 62 17.64 -1.89 1.94
CA ARG A 62 18.42 -1.95 0.71
C ARG A 62 18.12 -3.26 -0.01
N GLU A 63 17.92 -3.20 -1.32
CA GLU A 63 17.96 -4.38 -2.17
C GLU A 63 19.43 -4.78 -2.35
N ILE A 64 19.72 -6.02 -1.96
CA ILE A 64 21.01 -6.65 -2.16
C ILE A 64 20.73 -7.70 -3.22
N ASP A 65 21.28 -7.49 -4.42
CA ASP A 65 21.30 -8.47 -5.49
C ASP A 65 22.19 -9.66 -5.11
#